data_AF-A0A4U5LYA2-F1
#
_entry.id   AF-A0A4U5LYA2-F1
#
_cell.length_a   1.000
_cell.length_b   1.000
_cell.length_c   1.000
_cell.angle_alpha   90.00
_cell.angle_beta   90.00
_cell.angle_gamma   90.00
#
_symmetry.space_group_name_H-M   'P 1'
#
loop_
_entity.id
_entity.type
_entity.pdbx_description
1 polymer ?
#
loop_
_entity_poly.entity_id
_entity_poly.type
_entity_poly.pdbx_seq_one_letter_code
_entity_poly.pdbx_strand_id
1 'polypeptide(L)'
;MHNGMVSSPEFGNSAMDYMDSPAQSSSISTQSPAGTAAAVDSQFVVKHNASAELYQMFKESVDLLLSGKVIIQEQALLLSKIMNLAAEMQIVFEDEKQYLLGDVLCSWAMKQQKLSIGSLWTQSMNYRDLDMIHHQFEYFGELLEQTMSGLTYLIERYPEHGLHDIYMKFHHIAHYFLYYSIIVSKQPPSVVVKCGEAENHRRSRFWFDTEIRVLGGSAFGLDSTNEGIEVKCFLITDDTAKQLLKNAYHPFGNEEFLISPPSSNFQKKSGHSLKAKFDDMRVAKKDTLRRDSVATKRYCLCYDIHLRSKHGIELIGKKVSLPFAVLVGPKTDVEAKLFLERSFADLVRKPLSEIPPTVSYDEMASAIEMKFQAIAETPQKSNEIIPVIQPRMFTNQTKHHLVSRLKPNAAAQISLEQFMKHPVAEEYTVKKSGSNDGEWKLVPFYEWYFKVAEIVNKYLYTMWSNGLIFGFCGKDEAEHLLRACSRSTLLIRFSDIEYGKIKITVRDKAGVIRHHWYDHTDLNGRGLAKELLANPKFSEVECIYPNINMEVALGGRQKPVDNRKPRFLQPTPVYFDNQGAATSAF
;
A
#
# COMPACT_ATOMS: atom_id res chain seq x y z
N MET A 1 -25.37 30.16 59.95
CA MET A 1 -24.64 29.56 61.08
C MET A 1 -23.32 29.04 60.52
N HIS A 2 -22.27 29.87 60.56
CA HIS A 2 -21.04 29.69 61.37
C HIS A 2 -20.19 28.47 60.93
N ASN A 3 -19.10 28.69 60.17
CA ASN A 3 -17.69 28.81 60.61
C ASN A 3 -17.08 27.44 61.03
N GLY A 4 -15.91 26.97 60.60
CA GLY A 4 -14.84 27.49 59.74
C GLY A 4 -13.59 26.58 59.82
N MET A 5 -12.58 26.87 58.98
CA MET A 5 -11.12 26.63 59.14
C MET A 5 -10.56 25.18 59.19
N VAL A 6 -9.34 24.80 58.73
CA VAL A 6 -8.24 25.29 57.85
C VAL A 6 -7.16 24.17 57.87
N SER A 7 -6.28 24.15 56.85
CA SER A 7 -4.88 23.63 56.82
C SER A 7 -4.52 22.19 56.43
N SER A 8 -3.56 22.14 55.48
CA SER A 8 -2.74 21.04 54.92
C SER A 8 -1.72 20.45 55.92
N PRO A 9 -0.99 19.35 55.58
CA PRO A 9 0.37 19.51 55.02
C PRO A 9 0.84 18.40 54.02
N GLU A 10 2.10 18.56 53.59
CA GLU A 10 2.92 17.97 52.50
C GLU A 10 3.42 16.51 52.67
N PHE A 11 4.33 16.12 51.74
CA PHE A 11 5.24 14.95 51.62
C PHE A 11 4.79 13.86 50.62
N GLY A 12 5.59 13.37 49.66
CA GLY A 12 7.00 13.58 49.33
C GLY A 12 7.41 12.69 48.14
N ASN A 13 8.46 13.12 47.43
CA ASN A 13 9.11 12.43 46.30
C ASN A 13 9.66 11.04 46.66
N SER A 14 9.59 10.09 45.71
CA SER A 14 10.57 9.00 45.59
C SER A 14 10.80 8.66 44.13
N ALA A 15 12.01 8.98 43.67
CA ALA A 15 12.62 8.47 42.45
C ALA A 15 13.05 7.01 42.66
N MET A 16 12.98 6.19 41.61
CA MET A 16 13.85 5.02 41.48
C MET A 16 14.15 4.77 40.00
N ASP A 17 15.44 4.85 39.71
CA ASP A 17 16.10 4.71 38.43
C ASP A 17 15.83 3.36 37.74
N TYR A 18 15.57 3.41 36.43
CA TYR A 18 15.90 2.31 35.52
C TYR A 18 17.02 2.78 34.59
N MET A 19 18.16 2.10 34.68
CA MET A 19 19.36 2.34 33.89
C MET A 19 19.10 2.14 32.39
N ASP A 20 19.48 3.15 31.63
CA ASP A 20 19.66 3.14 30.19
C ASP A 20 20.76 2.14 29.77
N SER A 21 20.51 1.42 28.67
CA SER A 21 21.54 0.75 27.87
C SER A 21 21.42 1.21 26.42
N PRO A 22 22.54 1.43 25.72
CA PRO A 22 22.66 2.49 24.75
C PRO A 22 22.00 2.16 23.40
N ALA A 23 21.25 3.14 22.91
CA ALA A 23 20.80 3.22 21.54
C ALA A 23 21.97 3.13 20.55
N GLN A 24 21.89 2.20 19.59
CA GLN A 24 22.50 2.43 18.28
C GLN A 24 21.60 3.40 17.53
N SER A 25 21.77 4.69 17.83
CA SER A 25 21.29 5.76 16.96
C SER A 25 22.13 5.73 15.69
N SER A 26 21.62 5.11 14.63
CA SER A 26 22.01 5.48 13.29
C SER A 26 21.58 6.94 13.11
N SER A 27 22.51 7.86 13.30
CA SER A 27 22.36 9.28 12.98
C SER A 27 22.15 9.41 11.47
N ILE A 28 20.93 9.20 11.02
CA ILE A 28 20.47 9.69 9.72
C ILE A 28 20.45 11.20 9.90
N SER A 29 21.42 11.89 9.30
CA SER A 29 21.35 13.34 9.13
C SER A 29 19.99 13.65 8.50
N THR A 30 19.09 14.27 9.26
CA THR A 30 17.85 14.83 8.73
C THR A 30 18.22 15.93 7.77
N GLN A 31 18.38 15.56 6.50
CA GLN A 31 18.46 16.51 5.39
C GLN A 31 17.18 17.33 5.40
N SER A 32 17.27 18.61 5.02
CA SER A 32 16.07 19.42 4.84
C SER A 32 15.14 18.76 3.81
N PRO A 33 13.81 18.94 3.90
CA PRO A 33 12.87 18.45 2.88
C PRO A 33 13.27 18.91 1.47
N ALA A 34 13.78 20.13 1.34
CA ALA A 34 14.38 20.67 0.10
C ALA A 34 15.58 19.85 -0.40
N GLY A 35 16.52 19.49 0.48
CA GLY A 35 17.68 18.66 0.13
C GLY A 35 17.29 17.23 -0.25
N THR A 36 16.22 16.70 0.33
CA THR A 36 15.72 15.34 0.04
C THR A 36 14.96 15.32 -1.28
N ALA A 37 14.11 16.31 -1.57
CA ALA A 37 13.45 16.47 -2.86
C ALA A 37 14.48 16.63 -4.00
N ALA A 38 15.55 17.38 -3.73
CA ALA A 38 16.62 17.58 -4.71
C ALA A 38 17.47 16.35 -5.00
N ALA A 39 17.62 15.43 -4.03
CA ALA A 39 18.36 14.20 -4.20
C ALA A 39 17.58 13.11 -4.96
N VAL A 40 16.24 13.17 -4.95
CA VAL A 40 15.36 12.12 -5.48
C VAL A 40 14.81 12.47 -6.87
N ASP A 41 14.63 13.76 -7.17
CA ASP A 41 14.05 14.21 -8.44
C ASP A 41 14.83 15.39 -9.02
N SER A 42 15.88 15.06 -9.79
CA SER A 42 16.71 16.07 -10.47
C SER A 42 15.95 16.91 -11.49
N GLN A 43 14.88 16.37 -12.10
CA GLN A 43 14.13 17.08 -13.13
C GLN A 43 13.20 18.13 -12.51
N PHE A 44 12.59 17.82 -11.37
CA PHE A 44 11.91 18.81 -10.54
C PHE A 44 12.85 19.97 -10.19
N VAL A 45 14.05 19.70 -9.69
CA VAL A 45 15.01 20.76 -9.30
C VAL A 45 15.32 21.70 -10.45
N VAL A 46 15.60 21.16 -11.64
CA VAL A 46 15.91 21.99 -12.83
C VAL A 46 14.74 22.90 -13.20
N LYS A 47 13.52 22.35 -13.25
CA LYS A 47 12.31 23.12 -13.60
C LYS A 47 11.98 24.16 -12.53
N HIS A 48 12.02 23.76 -11.25
CA HIS A 48 11.74 24.63 -10.13
C HIS A 48 12.74 25.78 -10.01
N ASN A 49 14.04 25.52 -10.22
CA ASN A 49 15.05 26.57 -10.21
C ASN A 49 14.82 27.58 -11.35
N ALA A 50 14.46 27.12 -12.55
CA ALA A 50 14.13 28.03 -13.66
C ALA A 50 12.93 28.94 -13.32
N SER A 51 11.88 28.37 -12.71
CA SER A 51 10.74 29.14 -12.19
C SER A 51 11.14 30.13 -11.11
N ALA A 52 11.96 29.70 -10.14
CA ALA A 52 12.41 30.52 -9.02
C ALA A 52 13.33 31.67 -9.46
N GLU A 53 14.22 31.45 -10.41
CA GLU A 53 15.12 32.47 -10.97
C GLU A 53 14.33 33.58 -11.67
N LEU A 54 13.37 33.21 -12.53
CA LEU A 54 12.50 34.18 -13.20
C LEU A 54 11.60 34.93 -12.21
N TYR A 55 11.04 34.22 -11.21
CA TYR A 55 10.29 34.84 -10.12
C TYR A 55 11.13 35.85 -9.34
N GLN A 56 12.39 35.52 -9.02
CA GLN A 56 13.27 36.42 -8.27
C GLN A 56 13.54 37.72 -9.04
N MET A 57 13.79 37.65 -10.35
CA MET A 57 13.95 38.84 -11.20
C MET A 57 12.67 39.67 -11.31
N PHE A 58 11.51 38.99 -11.38
CA PHE A 58 10.20 39.64 -11.34
C PHE A 58 10.02 40.38 -10.00
N LYS A 59 10.20 39.68 -8.88
CA LYS A 59 10.06 40.22 -7.53
C LYS A 59 10.94 41.45 -7.31
N GLU A 60 12.22 41.38 -7.70
CA GLU A 60 13.14 42.52 -7.59
C GLU A 60 12.67 43.73 -8.41
N SER A 61 12.13 43.50 -9.62
CA SER A 61 11.61 44.56 -10.47
C SER A 61 10.33 45.17 -9.89
N VAL A 62 9.45 44.34 -9.29
CA VAL A 62 8.23 44.78 -8.60
C VAL A 62 8.57 45.56 -7.33
N ASP A 63 9.47 45.06 -6.50
CA ASP A 63 9.91 45.73 -5.27
C ASP A 63 10.55 47.09 -5.58
N LEU A 64 11.37 47.16 -6.64
CA LEU A 64 11.97 48.41 -7.11
C LEU A 64 10.90 49.41 -7.52
N LEU A 65 9.92 48.99 -8.33
CA LEU A 65 8.81 49.84 -8.76
C LEU A 65 7.99 50.33 -7.56
N LEU A 66 7.65 49.44 -6.63
CA LEU A 66 6.81 49.73 -5.47
C LEU A 66 7.53 50.58 -4.41
N SER A 67 8.87 50.57 -4.38
CA SER A 67 9.69 51.39 -3.46
C SER A 67 9.48 52.90 -3.63
N GLY A 68 8.89 53.35 -4.74
CA GLY A 68 8.65 54.76 -5.03
C GLY A 68 9.93 55.55 -5.37
N LYS A 69 11.09 54.88 -5.48
CA LYS A 69 12.37 55.50 -5.81
C LYS A 69 12.61 55.68 -7.32
N VAL A 70 11.72 55.14 -8.16
CA VAL A 70 11.84 55.17 -9.62
C VAL A 70 11.19 56.42 -10.19
N ILE A 71 11.91 57.15 -11.05
CA ILE A 71 11.44 58.38 -11.69
C ILE A 71 10.30 58.04 -12.67
N ILE A 72 9.27 58.89 -12.77
CA ILE A 72 8.04 58.64 -13.56
C ILE A 72 8.34 58.18 -15.00
N GLN A 73 9.36 58.72 -15.65
CA GLN A 73 9.74 58.35 -17.02
C GLN A 73 10.30 56.91 -17.13
N GLU A 74 10.94 56.40 -16.08
CA GLU A 74 11.49 55.05 -16.03
C GLU A 74 10.45 54.02 -15.56
N GLN A 75 9.37 54.45 -14.91
CA GLN A 75 8.30 53.57 -14.44
C GLN A 75 7.62 52.83 -15.59
N ALA A 76 7.38 53.49 -16.72
CA ALA A 76 6.77 52.86 -17.90
C ALA A 76 7.68 51.76 -18.50
N LEU A 77 8.99 52.00 -18.55
CA LEU A 77 9.97 51.02 -19.02
C LEU A 77 10.05 49.82 -18.06
N LEU A 78 10.06 50.08 -16.75
CA LEU A 78 10.11 49.05 -15.73
C LEU A 78 8.82 48.20 -15.72
N LEU A 79 7.65 48.82 -15.91
CA LEU A 79 6.39 48.10 -16.09
C LEU A 79 6.41 47.19 -17.32
N SER A 80 6.93 47.68 -18.45
CA SER A 80 7.11 46.83 -19.65
C SER A 80 8.07 45.66 -19.38
N LYS A 81 9.17 45.88 -18.66
CA LYS A 81 10.08 44.81 -18.23
C LYS A 81 9.38 43.78 -17.35
N ILE A 82 8.59 44.22 -16.37
CA ILE A 82 7.81 43.34 -15.48
C ILE A 82 6.82 42.50 -16.29
N MET A 83 6.13 43.08 -17.28
CA MET A 83 5.21 42.35 -18.14
C MET A 83 5.92 41.27 -18.96
N ASN A 84 7.11 41.57 -19.52
CA ASN A 84 7.90 40.59 -20.26
C ASN A 84 8.37 39.46 -19.34
N LEU A 85 8.89 39.78 -18.15
CA LEU A 85 9.27 38.77 -17.15
C LEU A 85 8.08 37.89 -16.76
N ALA A 86 6.91 38.48 -16.54
CA ALA A 86 5.71 37.72 -16.20
C ALA A 86 5.24 36.80 -17.35
N ALA A 87 5.43 37.21 -18.61
CA ALA A 87 5.15 36.37 -19.77
C ALA A 87 6.14 35.19 -19.89
N GLU A 88 7.43 35.41 -19.62
CA GLU A 88 8.44 34.35 -19.57
C GLU A 88 8.19 33.38 -18.41
N MET A 89 7.88 33.92 -17.22
CA MET A 89 7.47 33.15 -16.05
C MET A 89 6.27 32.23 -16.33
N GLN A 90 5.28 32.73 -17.09
CA GLN A 90 4.11 31.94 -17.45
C GLN A 90 4.51 30.64 -18.18
N ILE A 91 5.51 30.70 -19.06
CA ILE A 91 5.98 29.54 -19.85
C ILE A 91 6.63 28.51 -18.93
N VAL A 92 7.54 28.94 -18.06
CA VAL A 92 8.24 28.02 -17.14
C VAL A 92 7.29 27.45 -16.07
N PHE A 93 6.32 28.23 -15.60
CA PHE A 93 5.31 27.74 -14.65
C PHE A 93 4.38 26.72 -15.30
N GLU A 94 4.02 26.90 -16.58
CA GLU A 94 3.25 25.89 -17.30
C GLU A 94 4.07 24.60 -17.46
N ASP A 95 5.35 24.69 -17.81
CA ASP A 95 6.25 23.54 -17.94
C ASP A 95 6.46 22.79 -16.61
N GLU A 96 6.69 23.49 -15.50
CA GLU A 96 6.80 22.89 -14.17
C GLU A 96 5.47 22.26 -13.72
N LYS A 97 4.34 22.95 -13.92
CA LYS A 97 3.00 22.40 -13.64
C LYS A 97 2.75 21.11 -14.42
N GLN A 98 3.05 21.09 -15.72
CA GLN A 98 2.84 19.91 -16.56
C GLN A 98 3.70 18.74 -16.08
N TYR A 99 4.94 19.00 -15.68
CA TYR A 99 5.81 17.97 -15.10
C TYR A 99 5.24 17.41 -13.79
N LEU A 100 4.86 18.28 -12.84
CA LEU A 100 4.32 17.87 -11.54
C LEU A 100 3.02 17.06 -11.66
N LEU A 101 2.10 17.48 -12.52
CA LEU A 101 0.81 16.81 -12.70
C LEU A 101 0.90 15.59 -13.63
N GLY A 102 1.57 15.76 -14.77
CA GLY A 102 1.60 14.79 -15.86
C GLY A 102 2.61 13.66 -15.66
N ASP A 103 3.79 13.96 -15.13
CA ASP A 103 4.84 12.96 -14.95
C ASP A 103 4.91 12.47 -13.51
N VAL A 104 4.95 13.36 -12.53
CA VAL A 104 5.13 12.99 -11.12
C VAL A 104 3.85 12.39 -10.53
N LEU A 105 2.76 13.17 -10.46
CA LEU A 105 1.52 12.74 -9.81
C LEU A 105 0.80 11.63 -10.58
N CYS A 106 0.80 11.69 -11.93
CA CYS A 106 0.21 10.64 -12.74
C CYS A 106 0.94 9.30 -12.56
N SER A 107 2.29 9.30 -12.58
CA SER A 107 3.07 8.08 -12.35
C SER A 107 2.82 7.49 -10.97
N TRP A 108 2.73 8.35 -9.94
CA TRP A 108 2.36 7.93 -8.60
C TRP A 108 0.97 7.27 -8.57
N ALA A 109 -0.02 7.85 -9.24
CA ALA A 109 -1.39 7.32 -9.30
C ALA A 109 -1.44 5.98 -10.06
N MET A 110 -0.70 5.85 -11.16
CA MET A 110 -0.56 4.58 -11.91
C MET A 110 0.07 3.48 -11.04
N LYS A 111 1.09 3.82 -10.25
CA LYS A 111 1.71 2.91 -9.29
C LYS A 111 0.71 2.54 -8.18
N GLN A 112 -0.04 3.51 -7.64
CA GLN A 112 -1.09 3.26 -6.64
C GLN A 112 -2.13 2.24 -7.14
N GLN A 113 -2.56 2.35 -8.41
CA GLN A 113 -3.50 1.40 -9.01
C GLN A 113 -2.95 -0.03 -8.97
N LYS A 114 -1.73 -0.24 -9.48
CA LYS A 114 -1.09 -1.57 -9.52
C LYS A 114 -0.84 -2.12 -8.13
N LEU A 115 -0.47 -1.26 -7.17
CA LEU A 115 -0.18 -1.68 -5.79
C LEU A 115 -1.44 -1.92 -4.96
N SER A 116 -2.63 -1.48 -5.42
CA SER A 116 -3.90 -1.67 -4.70
C SER A 116 -4.32 -3.13 -4.51
N ILE A 117 -3.69 -4.05 -5.24
CA ILE A 117 -3.86 -5.51 -5.10
C ILE A 117 -2.80 -6.19 -4.22
N GLY A 118 -1.79 -5.43 -3.77
CA GLY A 118 -0.68 -5.90 -2.94
C GLY A 118 -0.94 -5.74 -1.45
N SER A 119 0.03 -6.14 -0.63
CA SER A 119 -0.07 -6.02 0.83
C SER A 119 -0.13 -4.57 1.31
N LEU A 120 -0.60 -4.38 2.55
CA LEU A 120 -0.64 -3.07 3.20
C LEU A 120 0.77 -2.46 3.31
N TRP A 121 1.81 -3.27 3.51
CA TRP A 121 3.19 -2.80 3.51
C TRP A 121 3.57 -2.18 2.16
N THR A 122 3.32 -2.90 1.06
CA THR A 122 3.65 -2.42 -0.29
C THR A 122 2.87 -1.14 -0.63
N GLN A 123 1.58 -1.09 -0.27
CA GLN A 123 0.77 0.13 -0.45
C GLN A 123 1.30 1.30 0.40
N SER A 124 1.74 1.04 1.62
CA SER A 124 2.25 2.07 2.54
C SER A 124 3.54 2.73 2.03
N MET A 125 4.40 1.99 1.32
CA MET A 125 5.61 2.56 0.72
C MET A 125 5.25 3.63 -0.31
N ASN A 126 4.34 3.31 -1.25
CA ASN A 126 3.87 4.28 -2.23
C ASN A 126 3.11 5.44 -1.59
N TYR A 127 2.33 5.18 -0.53
CA TYR A 127 1.65 6.25 0.19
C TYR A 127 2.63 7.27 0.79
N ARG A 128 3.78 6.81 1.32
CA ARG A 128 4.83 7.70 1.86
C ARG A 128 5.51 8.53 0.77
N ASP A 129 5.66 7.99 -0.45
CA ASP A 129 6.19 8.76 -1.59
C ASP A 129 5.36 10.03 -1.86
N LEU A 130 4.05 9.99 -1.55
CA LEU A 130 3.15 11.14 -1.72
C LEU A 130 3.50 12.32 -0.80
N ASP A 131 4.19 12.07 0.33
CA ASP A 131 4.66 13.16 1.19
C ASP A 131 5.78 13.95 0.51
N MET A 132 6.67 13.29 -0.24
CA MET A 132 7.68 14.00 -1.04
C MET A 132 7.04 14.85 -2.14
N ILE A 133 6.11 14.24 -2.90
CA ILE A 133 5.36 14.91 -3.96
C ILE A 133 4.59 16.11 -3.40
N HIS A 134 4.03 15.99 -2.19
CA HIS A 134 3.36 17.10 -1.52
C HIS A 134 4.27 18.32 -1.35
N HIS A 135 5.52 18.13 -0.92
CA HIS A 135 6.47 19.24 -0.77
C HIS A 135 6.84 19.87 -2.12
N GLN A 136 7.02 19.08 -3.17
CA GLN A 136 7.26 19.61 -4.52
C GLN A 136 6.09 20.51 -4.98
N PHE A 137 4.86 20.08 -4.69
CA PHE A 137 3.65 20.87 -4.96
C PHE A 137 3.54 22.11 -4.08
N GLU A 138 3.99 22.06 -2.82
CA GLU A 138 4.06 23.24 -1.95
C GLU A 138 5.04 24.28 -2.50
N TYR A 139 6.26 23.88 -2.87
CA TYR A 139 7.26 24.81 -3.43
C TYR A 139 6.76 25.51 -4.69
N PHE A 140 6.20 24.78 -5.65
CA PHE A 140 5.61 25.38 -6.84
C PHE A 140 4.40 26.28 -6.49
N GLY A 141 3.52 25.80 -5.60
CA GLY A 141 2.35 26.53 -5.16
C GLY A 141 2.69 27.87 -4.49
N GLU A 142 3.74 27.92 -3.68
CA GLU A 142 4.22 29.13 -3.02
C GLU A 142 4.72 30.18 -4.03
N LEU A 143 5.53 29.78 -5.01
CA LEU A 143 5.98 30.68 -6.08
C LEU A 143 4.79 31.23 -6.88
N LEU A 144 3.83 30.37 -7.20
CA LEU A 144 2.64 30.75 -7.96
C LEU A 144 1.75 31.74 -7.19
N GLU A 145 1.49 31.48 -5.91
CA GLU A 145 0.70 32.36 -5.05
C GLU A 145 1.38 33.73 -4.86
N GLN A 146 2.69 33.74 -4.61
CA GLN A 146 3.44 34.99 -4.42
C GLN A 146 3.45 35.82 -5.71
N THR A 147 3.58 35.17 -6.88
CA THR A 147 3.48 35.84 -8.19
C THR A 147 2.11 36.49 -8.37
N MET A 148 1.02 35.77 -8.07
CA MET A 148 -0.33 36.30 -8.17
C MET A 148 -0.56 37.47 -7.22
N SER A 149 -0.08 37.37 -5.98
CA SER A 149 -0.15 38.45 -4.99
C SER A 149 0.61 39.70 -5.46
N GLY A 150 1.82 39.54 -6.00
CA GLY A 150 2.60 40.64 -6.58
C GLY A 150 1.86 41.32 -7.73
N LEU A 151 1.23 40.55 -8.63
CA LEU A 151 0.41 41.08 -9.71
C LEU A 151 -0.84 41.81 -9.20
N THR A 152 -1.50 41.31 -8.15
CA THR A 152 -2.64 42.01 -7.53
C THR A 152 -2.23 43.39 -7.03
N TYR A 153 -1.12 43.51 -6.31
CA TYR A 153 -0.60 44.81 -5.85
C TYR A 153 -0.28 45.77 -7.01
N LEU A 154 0.25 45.25 -8.12
CA LEU A 154 0.53 46.07 -9.30
C LEU A 154 -0.76 46.54 -9.99
N ILE A 155 -1.78 45.68 -10.09
CA ILE A 155 -3.09 46.04 -10.69
C ILE A 155 -3.75 47.15 -9.87
N GLU A 156 -3.71 47.06 -8.54
CA GLU A 156 -4.27 48.10 -7.66
C GLU A 156 -3.60 49.46 -7.85
N ARG A 157 -2.30 49.48 -8.14
CA ARG A 157 -1.51 50.72 -8.26
C ARG A 157 -1.39 51.23 -9.70
N TYR A 158 -1.50 50.35 -10.70
CA TYR A 158 -1.30 50.64 -12.13
C TYR A 158 -2.36 49.95 -13.04
N PRO A 159 -3.66 50.28 -12.90
CA PRO A 159 -4.76 49.55 -13.56
C PRO A 159 -4.75 49.61 -15.10
N GLU A 160 -4.17 50.65 -15.71
CA GLU A 160 -4.22 50.90 -17.16
C GLU A 160 -3.21 50.09 -18.00
N HIS A 161 -2.40 49.21 -17.40
CA HIS A 161 -1.23 48.60 -18.07
C HIS A 161 -1.43 47.13 -18.51
N GLY A 162 -2.67 46.65 -18.66
CA GLY A 162 -2.94 45.29 -19.17
C GLY A 162 -2.47 44.14 -18.27
N LEU A 163 -2.12 44.43 -17.01
CA LEU A 163 -1.67 43.45 -16.01
C LEU A 163 -2.76 42.41 -15.67
N HIS A 164 -4.03 42.76 -15.86
CA HIS A 164 -5.16 41.88 -15.61
C HIS A 164 -5.13 40.62 -16.49
N ASP A 165 -4.76 40.74 -17.76
CA ASP A 165 -4.69 39.61 -18.67
C ASP A 165 -3.61 38.60 -18.24
N ILE A 166 -2.47 39.11 -17.77
CA ILE A 166 -1.38 38.28 -17.24
C ILE A 166 -1.84 37.59 -15.94
N TYR A 167 -2.45 38.34 -15.02
CA TYR A 167 -3.01 37.78 -13.79
C TYR A 167 -4.01 36.65 -14.09
N MET A 168 -4.89 36.82 -15.07
CA MET A 168 -5.88 35.80 -15.43
C MET A 168 -5.25 34.51 -15.96
N LYS A 169 -4.09 34.60 -16.64
CA LYS A 169 -3.34 33.42 -17.05
C LYS A 169 -2.76 32.67 -15.85
N PHE A 170 -2.13 33.36 -14.89
CA PHE A 170 -1.66 32.73 -13.66
C PHE A 170 -2.81 32.18 -12.81
N HIS A 171 -3.93 32.89 -12.75
CA HIS A 171 -5.15 32.41 -12.09
C HIS A 171 -5.66 31.10 -12.73
N HIS A 172 -5.60 30.97 -14.05
CA HIS A 172 -5.95 29.72 -14.74
C HIS A 172 -4.96 28.59 -14.41
N ILE A 173 -3.65 28.87 -14.40
CA ILE A 173 -2.61 27.92 -13.98
C ILE A 173 -2.87 27.44 -12.54
N ALA A 174 -3.14 28.36 -11.62
CA ALA A 174 -3.41 28.07 -10.22
C ALA A 174 -4.68 27.24 -10.03
N HIS A 175 -5.77 27.63 -10.69
CA HIS A 175 -7.02 26.87 -10.63
C HIS A 175 -6.84 25.43 -11.15
N TYR A 176 -6.19 25.27 -12.30
CA TYR A 176 -5.88 23.95 -12.86
C TYR A 176 -5.00 23.13 -11.91
N PHE A 177 -3.88 23.71 -11.47
CA PHE A 177 -2.94 23.08 -10.56
C PHE A 177 -3.63 22.57 -9.28
N LEU A 178 -4.36 23.45 -8.59
CA LEU A 178 -5.05 23.12 -7.36
C LEU A 178 -6.12 22.05 -7.57
N TYR A 179 -6.94 22.15 -8.62
CA TYR A 179 -8.00 21.17 -8.87
C TYR A 179 -7.45 19.77 -9.15
N TYR A 180 -6.37 19.66 -9.93
CA TYR A 180 -5.75 18.38 -10.26
C TYR A 180 -4.81 17.85 -9.18
N SER A 181 -4.39 18.69 -8.22
CA SER A 181 -3.67 18.26 -7.02
C SER A 181 -4.54 17.46 -6.04
N ILE A 182 -5.87 17.54 -6.16
CA ILE A 182 -6.79 16.77 -5.31
C ILE A 182 -6.85 15.32 -5.79
N ILE A 183 -6.44 14.40 -4.93
CA ILE A 183 -6.26 12.99 -5.26
C ILE A 183 -6.86 12.05 -4.21
N VAL A 184 -7.38 10.91 -4.66
CA VAL A 184 -7.76 9.77 -3.80
C VAL A 184 -6.47 9.06 -3.37
N SER A 185 -5.93 9.45 -2.23
CA SER A 185 -4.65 8.98 -1.70
C SER A 185 -4.70 7.57 -1.08
N LYS A 186 -5.87 7.13 -0.60
CA LYS A 186 -6.15 5.75 -0.19
C LYS A 186 -7.41 5.25 -0.90
N GLN A 187 -7.24 4.30 -1.81
CA GLN A 187 -8.32 3.73 -2.63
C GLN A 187 -9.15 2.70 -1.84
N PRO A 188 -10.43 2.49 -2.19
CA PRO A 188 -11.18 1.35 -1.68
C PRO A 188 -10.53 0.03 -2.16
N PRO A 189 -10.67 -1.06 -1.38
CA PRO A 189 -10.21 -2.37 -1.79
C PRO A 189 -10.92 -2.81 -3.09
N SER A 190 -10.29 -3.70 -3.86
CA SER A 190 -10.88 -4.17 -5.13
C SER A 190 -12.21 -4.91 -4.92
N VAL A 191 -12.39 -5.54 -3.76
CA VAL A 191 -13.60 -6.30 -3.41
C VAL A 191 -14.01 -5.99 -1.97
N VAL A 192 -15.30 -5.73 -1.75
CA VAL A 192 -15.93 -5.59 -0.43
C VAL A 192 -16.99 -6.70 -0.30
N VAL A 193 -16.80 -7.64 0.62
CA VAL A 193 -17.66 -8.84 0.71
C VAL A 193 -18.63 -8.80 1.87
N LYS A 194 -19.92 -8.67 1.56
CA LYS A 194 -21.16 -9.07 2.24
C LYS A 194 -21.19 -10.41 3.02
N CYS A 195 -20.71 -10.57 4.25
CA CYS A 195 -20.93 -11.82 5.03
C CYS A 195 -22.35 -11.90 5.62
N GLY A 196 -23.15 -12.89 5.20
CA GLY A 196 -24.59 -13.01 5.49
C GLY A 196 -24.99 -13.50 6.89
N GLU A 197 -24.16 -14.25 7.63
CA GLU A 197 -24.55 -14.78 8.96
C GLU A 197 -24.18 -13.86 10.15
N ALA A 198 -23.54 -12.72 9.85
CA ALA A 198 -23.01 -11.81 10.86
C ALA A 198 -24.00 -10.71 11.30
N GLU A 199 -25.29 -10.78 10.93
CA GLU A 199 -26.31 -9.82 11.37
C GLU A 199 -26.42 -9.72 12.90
N ASN A 200 -26.10 -10.81 13.63
CA ASN A 200 -26.19 -10.84 15.10
C ASN A 200 -24.91 -10.42 15.83
N HIS A 201 -23.83 -10.11 15.12
CA HIS A 201 -22.63 -9.51 15.71
C HIS A 201 -22.60 -8.02 15.36
N ARG A 202 -22.66 -7.14 16.37
CA ARG A 202 -22.56 -5.66 16.27
C ARG A 202 -21.31 -5.13 15.52
N ARG A 203 -20.44 -5.99 14.99
CA ARG A 203 -19.20 -5.69 14.24
C ARG A 203 -19.07 -6.49 12.92
N SER A 204 -20.14 -6.64 12.15
CA SER A 204 -20.10 -7.37 10.87
C SER A 204 -19.23 -6.66 9.80
N ARG A 205 -17.98 -7.15 9.70
CA ARG A 205 -16.90 -7.16 8.66
C ARG A 205 -16.96 -6.35 7.35
N PHE A 206 -17.66 -5.22 7.22
CA PHE A 206 -17.53 -4.33 6.05
C PHE A 206 -17.04 -2.95 6.48
N TRP A 207 -15.76 -2.85 6.80
CA TRP A 207 -15.11 -1.56 6.83
C TRP A 207 -13.85 -1.56 5.99
N PHE A 208 -13.69 -0.45 5.30
CA PHE A 208 -12.46 -0.05 4.65
C PHE A 208 -12.31 1.44 4.88
N ASP A 209 -11.09 1.95 4.79
CA ASP A 209 -10.90 3.39 4.86
C ASP A 209 -10.48 3.92 3.50
N THR A 210 -10.92 5.12 3.21
CA THR A 210 -10.43 5.89 2.06
C THR A 210 -9.98 7.26 2.50
N GLU A 211 -9.15 7.89 1.69
CA GLU A 211 -8.57 9.20 2.01
C GLU A 211 -8.45 10.01 0.75
N ILE A 212 -8.97 11.24 0.79
CA ILE A 212 -8.67 12.27 -0.20
C ILE A 212 -7.67 13.26 0.39
N ARG A 213 -6.72 13.69 -0.43
CA ARG A 213 -5.67 14.65 -0.07
C ARG A 213 -5.59 15.77 -1.11
N VAL A 214 -5.31 16.98 -0.66
CA VAL A 214 -4.92 18.11 -1.51
C VAL A 214 -3.41 18.31 -1.41
N LEU A 215 -2.72 18.37 -2.54
CA LEU A 215 -1.27 18.61 -2.60
C LEU A 215 -0.99 20.10 -2.86
N GLY A 216 -0.02 20.70 -2.15
CA GLY A 216 0.28 22.15 -2.31
C GLY A 216 -0.83 23.11 -1.86
N GLY A 217 -1.92 22.62 -1.26
CA GLY A 217 -3.07 23.46 -0.92
C GLY A 217 -2.81 24.50 0.19
N SER A 218 -1.84 24.24 1.06
CA SER A 218 -1.36 25.16 2.11
C SER A 218 -0.84 26.48 1.54
N ALA A 219 -0.13 26.45 0.40
CA ALA A 219 0.38 27.65 -0.27
C ALA A 219 -0.74 28.65 -0.60
N PHE A 220 -1.92 28.12 -0.95
CA PHE A 220 -3.11 28.90 -1.29
C PHE A 220 -4.07 29.11 -0.12
N GLY A 221 -3.64 28.80 1.11
CA GLY A 221 -4.41 29.04 2.34
C GLY A 221 -5.64 28.15 2.52
N LEU A 222 -5.76 27.03 1.79
CA LEU A 222 -6.90 26.10 1.89
C LEU A 222 -7.04 25.47 3.29
N ASP A 223 -5.99 25.53 4.11
CA ASP A 223 -5.99 25.05 5.49
C ASP A 223 -6.45 26.11 6.51
N SER A 224 -6.51 27.38 6.11
CA SER A 224 -6.93 28.50 6.96
C SER A 224 -8.41 28.90 6.76
N THR A 225 -8.99 28.52 5.63
CA THR A 225 -10.38 28.83 5.26
C THR A 225 -11.35 27.79 5.82
N ASN A 226 -12.28 28.22 6.68
CA ASN A 226 -13.30 27.32 7.26
C ASN A 226 -14.50 27.03 6.33
N GLU A 227 -14.49 27.53 5.09
CA GLU A 227 -15.57 27.36 4.12
C GLU A 227 -15.29 26.18 3.17
N GLY A 228 -16.28 25.32 2.94
CA GLY A 228 -16.15 24.24 1.94
C GLY A 228 -15.33 23.01 2.38
N ILE A 229 -15.08 22.86 3.69
CA ILE A 229 -14.22 21.78 4.21
C ILE A 229 -14.88 20.39 4.07
N GLU A 230 -16.21 20.32 3.98
CA GLU A 230 -16.95 19.06 3.88
C GLU A 230 -16.84 18.44 2.47
N VAL A 231 -16.38 17.20 2.41
CA VAL A 231 -16.39 16.33 1.23
C VAL A 231 -17.50 15.31 1.40
N LYS A 232 -18.43 15.25 0.45
CA LYS A 232 -19.48 14.22 0.41
C LYS A 232 -19.01 13.04 -0.41
N CYS A 233 -19.37 11.84 0.02
CA CYS A 233 -19.03 10.59 -0.64
C CYS A 233 -20.30 9.84 -1.05
N PHE A 234 -20.35 9.40 -2.29
CA PHE A 234 -21.45 8.65 -2.87
C PHE A 234 -20.94 7.36 -3.50
N LEU A 235 -21.74 6.29 -3.43
CA LEU A 235 -21.48 5.09 -4.20
C LEU A 235 -22.22 5.14 -5.53
N ILE A 236 -21.47 5.15 -6.63
CA ILE A 236 -22.00 5.22 -8.00
C ILE A 236 -21.68 3.95 -8.77
N THR A 237 -22.48 3.64 -9.79
CA THR A 237 -22.17 2.55 -10.72
C THR A 237 -21.21 2.98 -11.81
N ASP A 238 -20.59 2.01 -12.51
CA ASP A 238 -19.78 2.26 -13.70
C ASP A 238 -20.52 3.09 -14.75
N ASP A 239 -21.83 2.89 -14.93
CA ASP A 239 -22.60 3.63 -15.94
C ASP A 239 -22.78 5.10 -15.56
N THR A 240 -22.98 5.39 -14.27
CA THR A 240 -22.97 6.77 -13.75
C THR A 240 -21.58 7.38 -13.85
N ALA A 241 -20.51 6.62 -13.58
CA ALA A 241 -19.14 7.08 -13.79
C ALA A 241 -18.87 7.42 -15.27
N LYS A 242 -19.35 6.62 -16.23
CA LYS A 242 -19.29 6.93 -17.68
C LYS A 242 -20.01 8.23 -18.02
N GLN A 243 -21.16 8.47 -17.41
CA GLN A 243 -21.93 9.69 -17.65
C GLN A 243 -21.21 10.91 -17.08
N LEU A 244 -20.59 10.80 -15.90
CA LEU A 244 -19.80 11.86 -15.28
C LEU A 244 -18.54 12.23 -16.08
N LEU A 245 -17.92 11.26 -16.78
CA LEU A 245 -16.81 11.54 -17.70
C LEU A 245 -17.23 12.37 -18.92
N LYS A 246 -18.48 12.21 -19.37
CA LYS A 246 -19.04 12.98 -20.50
C LYS A 246 -19.63 14.32 -20.05
N ASN A 247 -20.19 14.37 -18.85
CA ASN A 247 -20.82 15.55 -18.27
C ASN A 247 -20.57 15.59 -16.76
N ALA A 248 -19.63 16.43 -16.32
CA ALA A 248 -19.28 16.59 -14.91
C ALA A 248 -20.42 17.11 -14.01
N TYR A 249 -21.48 17.68 -14.62
CA TYR A 249 -22.68 18.19 -13.93
C TYR A 249 -23.85 17.20 -13.96
N HIS A 250 -23.67 15.99 -14.49
CA HIS A 250 -24.70 14.97 -14.49
C HIS A 250 -25.25 14.75 -13.06
N PRO A 251 -26.57 14.90 -12.82
CA PRO A 251 -27.15 14.66 -11.50
C PRO A 251 -27.05 13.19 -11.12
N PHE A 252 -26.55 12.91 -9.93
CA PHE A 252 -26.37 11.55 -9.43
C PHE A 252 -26.61 11.51 -7.91
N GLY A 253 -26.72 10.30 -7.38
CA GLY A 253 -26.80 10.06 -5.94
C GLY A 253 -26.50 8.60 -5.65
N ASN A 254 -26.69 8.19 -4.40
CA ASN A 254 -26.58 6.78 -4.04
C ASN A 254 -27.67 5.96 -4.74
N GLU A 255 -27.25 5.06 -5.64
CA GLU A 255 -28.15 4.22 -6.44
C GLU A 255 -28.66 3.03 -5.61
N GLU A 256 -27.89 1.94 -5.54
CA GLU A 256 -28.30 0.65 -4.95
C GLU A 256 -27.87 0.47 -3.49
N PHE A 257 -26.77 1.11 -3.12
CA PHE A 257 -26.21 1.04 -1.77
C PHE A 257 -25.95 2.45 -1.24
N LEU A 258 -26.01 2.55 0.09
CA LEU A 258 -25.59 3.71 0.86
C LEU A 258 -24.18 3.46 1.37
N ILE A 259 -23.36 4.50 1.37
CA ILE A 259 -22.04 4.51 2.00
C ILE A 259 -22.12 5.31 3.31
N SER A 260 -21.48 4.82 4.36
CA SER A 260 -21.38 5.51 5.64
C SER A 260 -19.92 5.48 6.12
N PRO A 261 -19.32 6.59 6.60
CA PRO A 261 -19.93 7.91 6.68
C PRO A 261 -20.17 8.54 5.28
N PRO A 262 -21.24 9.32 5.10
CA PRO A 262 -21.58 9.95 3.82
C PRO A 262 -20.77 11.22 3.54
N SER A 263 -20.07 11.75 4.55
CA SER A 263 -19.18 12.89 4.40
C SER A 263 -18.02 12.83 5.39
N SER A 264 -16.96 13.56 5.08
CA SER A 264 -15.81 13.82 5.95
C SER A 264 -15.33 15.24 5.72
N ASN A 265 -14.49 15.74 6.63
CA ASN A 265 -13.94 17.09 6.53
C ASN A 265 -12.45 17.02 6.22
N PHE A 266 -11.98 17.91 5.35
CA PHE A 266 -10.57 18.20 5.20
C PHE A 266 -9.99 18.73 6.53
N GLN A 267 -8.92 18.08 7.00
CA GLN A 267 -8.24 18.46 8.23
C GLN A 267 -6.74 18.46 8.00
N LYS A 268 -6.05 19.41 8.64
CA LYS A 268 -4.60 19.41 8.76
C LYS A 268 -4.21 18.57 9.98
N LYS A 269 -3.68 17.37 9.75
CA LYS A 269 -3.01 16.57 10.80
C LYS A 269 -1.51 16.59 10.55
N SER A 270 -0.74 16.37 11.62
CA SER A 270 0.73 16.29 11.66
C SER A 270 1.35 15.82 10.34
N GLY A 271 1.97 16.75 9.60
CA GLY A 271 2.56 16.50 8.26
C GLY A 271 2.14 17.46 7.13
N HIS A 272 1.79 18.73 7.43
CA HIS A 272 1.50 19.83 6.49
C HIS A 272 0.36 19.65 5.45
N SER A 273 -0.11 18.43 5.20
CA SER A 273 -1.11 18.16 4.16
C SER A 273 -2.57 18.21 4.60
N LEU A 274 -3.41 18.78 3.76
CA LEU A 274 -4.87 18.82 3.92
C LEU A 274 -5.51 17.50 3.45
N LYS A 275 -6.15 16.77 4.36
CA LYS A 275 -6.69 15.41 4.10
C LYS A 275 -8.10 15.24 4.65
N ALA A 276 -8.98 14.59 3.90
CA ALA A 276 -10.29 14.12 4.36
C ALA A 276 -10.26 12.59 4.46
N LYS A 277 -10.36 12.06 5.69
CA LYS A 277 -10.35 10.61 5.95
C LYS A 277 -11.76 10.10 6.15
N PHE A 278 -12.09 9.03 5.44
CA PHE A 278 -13.31 8.29 5.65
C PHE A 278 -12.91 6.98 6.30
N ASP A 279 -12.90 6.96 7.63
CA ASP A 279 -12.54 5.78 8.41
C ASP A 279 -13.79 4.93 8.67
N ASP A 280 -13.60 3.61 8.84
CA ASP A 280 -14.65 2.67 9.15
C ASP A 280 -15.82 2.62 8.13
N MET A 281 -15.52 2.81 6.83
CA MET A 281 -16.57 2.97 5.80
C MET A 281 -17.37 1.70 5.55
N ARG A 282 -18.69 1.79 5.59
CA ARG A 282 -19.64 0.67 5.44
C ARG A 282 -20.55 0.84 4.25
N VAL A 283 -20.74 -0.25 3.51
CA VAL A 283 -21.73 -0.35 2.43
C VAL A 283 -23.01 -0.96 2.99
N ALA A 284 -24.10 -0.19 3.00
CA ALA A 284 -25.42 -0.60 3.43
C ALA A 284 -26.38 -0.69 2.23
N LYS A 285 -27.32 -1.62 2.29
CA LYS A 285 -28.32 -1.83 1.25
C LYS A 285 -29.39 -0.73 1.33
N LYS A 286 -29.72 -0.07 0.22
CA LYS A 286 -30.75 0.98 0.18
C LYS A 286 -32.17 0.38 0.14
N ASP A 287 -32.41 -0.58 -0.75
CA ASP A 287 -33.69 -1.27 -0.97
C ASP A 287 -33.50 -2.79 -1.13
N THR A 288 -34.57 -3.61 -1.18
CA THR A 288 -34.53 -5.08 -1.39
C THR A 288 -33.97 -5.54 -2.76
N LEU A 289 -32.65 -5.45 -2.94
CA LEU A 289 -31.87 -6.03 -4.03
C LEU A 289 -32.04 -7.55 -4.17
N ARG A 290 -32.14 -8.03 -5.43
CA ARG A 290 -32.05 -9.45 -5.81
C ARG A 290 -30.61 -9.95 -5.61
N ARG A 291 -30.46 -11.20 -5.16
CA ARG A 291 -29.16 -11.79 -4.77
C ARG A 291 -28.14 -11.81 -5.93
N ASP A 292 -28.62 -11.97 -7.16
CA ASP A 292 -27.79 -12.13 -8.36
C ASP A 292 -27.44 -10.82 -9.07
N SER A 293 -28.11 -9.69 -8.75
CA SER A 293 -27.85 -8.41 -9.45
C SER A 293 -26.61 -7.67 -8.95
N VAL A 294 -26.12 -8.03 -7.76
CA VAL A 294 -25.08 -7.28 -7.03
C VAL A 294 -23.68 -7.72 -7.43
N ALA A 295 -23.50 -9.01 -7.71
CA ALA A 295 -22.17 -9.60 -7.89
C ALA A 295 -21.48 -9.26 -9.21
N THR A 296 -22.23 -8.83 -10.21
CA THR A 296 -21.72 -8.56 -11.57
C THR A 296 -21.48 -7.08 -11.82
N LYS A 297 -21.95 -6.20 -10.91
CA LYS A 297 -21.82 -4.76 -11.03
C LYS A 297 -20.52 -4.27 -10.41
N ARG A 298 -20.02 -3.19 -10.99
CA ARG A 298 -18.87 -2.43 -10.54
C ARG A 298 -19.34 -1.09 -9.99
N TYR A 299 -18.68 -0.65 -8.94
CA TYR A 299 -18.96 0.59 -8.26
C TYR A 299 -17.70 1.42 -8.11
N CYS A 300 -17.88 2.73 -8.04
CA CYS A 300 -16.85 3.68 -7.66
C CYS A 300 -17.35 4.55 -6.51
N LEU A 301 -16.44 5.07 -5.70
CA LEU A 301 -16.73 6.17 -4.79
C LEU A 301 -16.58 7.47 -5.56
N CYS A 302 -17.60 8.31 -5.52
CA CYS A 302 -17.59 9.66 -6.06
C CYS A 302 -17.54 10.64 -4.89
N TYR A 303 -16.47 11.42 -4.84
CA TYR A 303 -16.26 12.44 -3.84
C TYR A 303 -16.62 13.80 -4.44
N ASP A 304 -17.63 14.44 -3.87
CA ASP A 304 -18.09 15.76 -4.25
C ASP A 304 -17.38 16.80 -3.40
N ILE A 305 -16.64 17.69 -4.06
CA ILE A 305 -15.69 18.62 -3.45
C ILE A 305 -16.10 20.04 -3.82
N HIS A 306 -16.12 20.90 -2.80
CA HIS A 306 -16.32 22.33 -2.96
C HIS A 306 -15.40 23.06 -1.99
N LEU A 307 -14.22 23.47 -2.44
CA LEU A 307 -13.26 24.24 -1.63
C LEU A 307 -13.13 25.67 -2.16
N ARG A 308 -12.87 26.63 -1.28
CA ARG A 308 -12.52 28.00 -1.64
C ARG A 308 -11.10 28.32 -1.21
N SER A 309 -10.34 28.92 -2.12
CA SER A 309 -8.93 29.30 -1.96
C SER A 309 -8.77 30.82 -1.99
N LYS A 310 -7.57 31.31 -1.67
CA LYS A 310 -7.12 32.67 -2.02
C LYS A 310 -7.36 32.99 -3.51
N HIS A 311 -7.30 34.28 -3.83
CA HIS A 311 -7.51 34.82 -5.18
C HIS A 311 -8.92 34.58 -5.77
N GLY A 312 -9.90 34.20 -4.94
CA GLY A 312 -11.26 33.92 -5.39
C GLY A 312 -11.39 32.60 -6.15
N ILE A 313 -10.40 31.71 -6.04
CA ILE A 313 -10.43 30.40 -6.70
C ILE A 313 -11.41 29.47 -5.98
N GLU A 314 -12.40 28.96 -6.69
CA GLU A 314 -13.33 27.94 -6.20
C GLU A 314 -13.06 26.59 -6.88
N LEU A 315 -12.73 25.58 -6.08
CA LEU A 315 -12.48 24.21 -6.52
C LEU A 315 -13.77 23.42 -6.36
N ILE A 316 -14.62 23.47 -7.39
CA ILE A 316 -15.90 22.74 -7.42
C ILE A 316 -15.76 21.58 -8.40
N GLY A 317 -15.95 20.35 -7.92
CA GLY A 317 -16.00 19.20 -8.80
C GLY A 317 -15.96 17.87 -8.09
N LYS A 318 -15.68 16.82 -8.87
CA LYS A 318 -15.81 15.43 -8.42
C LYS A 318 -14.51 14.68 -8.62
N LYS A 319 -14.15 13.84 -7.67
CA LYS A 319 -13.08 12.84 -7.83
C LYS A 319 -13.67 11.46 -7.69
N VAL A 320 -13.24 10.53 -8.55
CA VAL A 320 -13.79 9.18 -8.60
C VAL A 320 -12.69 8.19 -8.23
N SER A 321 -12.98 7.24 -7.34
CA SER A 321 -12.07 6.17 -6.98
C SER A 321 -11.87 5.17 -8.12
N LEU A 322 -10.90 4.28 -7.95
CA LEU A 322 -10.81 3.08 -8.79
C LEU A 322 -12.04 2.18 -8.58
N PRO A 323 -12.46 1.41 -9.61
CA PRO A 323 -13.64 0.55 -9.57
C PRO A 323 -13.45 -0.65 -8.64
N PHE A 324 -14.48 -1.01 -7.89
CA PHE A 324 -14.50 -2.17 -7.00
C PHE A 324 -15.84 -2.91 -7.04
N ALA A 325 -15.88 -4.15 -6.56
CA ALA A 325 -17.13 -4.90 -6.42
C ALA A 325 -17.63 -4.93 -4.98
N VAL A 326 -18.95 -4.90 -4.84
CA VAL A 326 -19.65 -5.25 -3.60
C VAL A 326 -20.21 -6.65 -3.79
N LEU A 327 -19.81 -7.61 -2.97
CA LEU A 327 -20.26 -9.01 -3.09
C LEU A 327 -21.18 -9.39 -1.94
N VAL A 328 -22.04 -10.38 -2.17
CA VAL A 328 -22.84 -11.05 -1.12
C VAL A 328 -22.34 -12.49 -1.04
N GLY A 329 -21.38 -12.75 -0.14
CA GLY A 329 -20.60 -13.99 -0.09
C GLY A 329 -19.36 -13.99 -1.00
N PRO A 330 -18.43 -14.94 -0.79
CA PRO A 330 -17.21 -15.05 -1.58
C PRO A 330 -17.53 -15.44 -3.03
N LYS A 331 -16.98 -14.69 -3.99
CA LYS A 331 -17.02 -14.99 -5.43
C LYS A 331 -15.64 -14.79 -6.05
N THR A 332 -14.87 -15.86 -6.07
CA THR A 332 -13.46 -15.88 -6.44
C THR A 332 -13.22 -15.48 -7.90
N ASP A 333 -14.17 -15.77 -8.79
CA ASP A 333 -14.14 -15.38 -10.20
C ASP A 333 -14.24 -13.86 -10.39
N VAL A 334 -15.11 -13.20 -9.63
CA VAL A 334 -15.25 -11.74 -9.64
C VAL A 334 -13.98 -11.08 -9.07
N GLU A 335 -13.45 -11.63 -7.98
CA GLU A 335 -12.19 -11.16 -7.39
C GLU A 335 -11.01 -11.32 -8.36
N ALA A 336 -10.93 -12.45 -9.06
CA ALA A 336 -9.91 -12.70 -10.07
C ALA A 336 -9.99 -11.70 -11.23
N LYS A 337 -11.19 -11.41 -11.75
CA LYS A 337 -11.38 -10.43 -12.82
C LYS A 337 -10.95 -9.02 -12.39
N LEU A 338 -11.31 -8.61 -11.17
CA LEU A 338 -10.90 -7.32 -10.61
C LEU A 338 -9.41 -7.24 -10.33
N PHE A 339 -8.79 -8.34 -9.90
CA PHE A 339 -7.34 -8.44 -9.78
C PHE A 339 -6.67 -8.16 -11.14
N LEU A 340 -7.11 -8.79 -12.22
CA LEU A 340 -6.56 -8.56 -13.57
C LEU A 340 -6.77 -7.11 -14.01
N GLU A 341 -7.95 -6.55 -13.76
CA GLU A 341 -8.29 -5.17 -14.12
C GLU A 341 -7.39 -4.16 -13.38
N ARG A 342 -7.26 -4.28 -12.06
CA ARG A 342 -6.39 -3.39 -11.28
C ARG A 342 -4.92 -3.53 -11.66
N SER A 343 -4.50 -4.73 -12.05
CA SER A 343 -3.09 -5.01 -12.41
C SER A 343 -2.71 -4.46 -13.78
N PHE A 344 -3.61 -4.55 -14.78
CA PHE A 344 -3.23 -4.42 -16.19
C PHE A 344 -4.03 -3.40 -17.00
N ALA A 345 -5.22 -2.98 -16.56
CA ALA A 345 -5.96 -1.93 -17.25
C ALA A 345 -5.34 -0.54 -16.97
N ASP A 346 -5.63 0.46 -17.80
CA ASP A 346 -5.11 1.82 -17.67
C ASP A 346 -6.15 2.76 -17.03
N LEU A 347 -6.59 2.44 -15.81
CA LEU A 347 -7.75 3.07 -15.18
C LEU A 347 -7.50 4.51 -14.75
N VAL A 348 -6.23 4.90 -14.56
CA VAL A 348 -5.84 6.25 -14.16
C VAL A 348 -5.89 7.21 -15.35
N ARG A 349 -5.28 6.85 -16.49
CA ARG A 349 -5.25 7.74 -17.67
C ARG A 349 -6.49 7.58 -18.54
N LYS A 350 -7.07 6.39 -18.55
CA LYS A 350 -8.27 6.05 -19.31
C LYS A 350 -9.28 5.35 -18.39
N PRO A 351 -10.03 6.12 -17.58
CA PRO A 351 -11.06 5.57 -16.71
C PRO A 351 -11.97 4.62 -17.49
N LEU A 352 -12.24 3.45 -16.91
CA LEU A 352 -13.06 2.38 -17.51
C LEU A 352 -12.45 1.72 -18.76
N SER A 353 -11.12 1.81 -18.94
CA SER A 353 -10.40 1.06 -19.97
C SER A 353 -10.61 -0.45 -19.82
N GLU A 354 -10.68 -1.15 -20.94
CA GLU A 354 -10.70 -2.61 -20.95
C GLU A 354 -9.35 -3.21 -20.52
N ILE A 355 -9.40 -4.44 -20.05
CA ILE A 355 -8.21 -5.21 -19.70
C ILE A 355 -7.52 -5.62 -21.02
N PRO A 356 -6.19 -5.43 -21.15
CA PRO A 356 -5.48 -5.91 -22.34
C PRO A 356 -5.62 -7.44 -22.48
N PRO A 357 -5.66 -7.98 -23.72
CA PRO A 357 -5.82 -9.42 -23.93
C PRO A 357 -4.58 -10.23 -23.47
N THR A 358 -3.40 -9.63 -23.56
CA THR A 358 -2.12 -10.24 -23.20
C THR A 358 -1.26 -9.30 -22.36
N VAL A 359 -0.39 -9.87 -21.54
CA VAL A 359 0.59 -9.13 -20.72
C VAL A 359 1.95 -9.81 -20.77
N SER A 360 3.00 -9.07 -20.42
CA SER A 360 4.35 -9.62 -20.34
C SER A 360 4.54 -10.58 -19.15
N TYR A 361 5.55 -11.44 -19.26
CA TYR A 361 6.00 -12.31 -18.18
C TYR A 361 6.25 -11.55 -16.88
N ASP A 362 7.00 -10.43 -16.92
CA ASP A 362 7.41 -9.69 -15.73
C ASP A 362 6.23 -8.99 -15.03
N GLU A 363 5.30 -8.45 -15.82
CA GLU A 363 4.08 -7.83 -15.30
C GLU A 363 3.19 -8.87 -14.61
N MET A 364 2.99 -10.04 -15.22
CA MET A 364 2.21 -11.11 -14.60
C MET A 364 2.90 -11.65 -13.34
N ALA A 365 4.21 -11.92 -13.39
CA ALA A 365 4.98 -12.41 -12.25
C ALA A 365 4.88 -11.48 -11.03
N SER A 366 4.98 -10.17 -11.27
CA SER A 366 4.86 -9.16 -10.23
C SER A 366 3.44 -9.07 -9.68
N ALA A 367 2.42 -9.11 -10.54
CA ALA A 367 1.02 -9.05 -10.13
C ALA A 367 0.61 -10.25 -9.26
N ILE A 368 0.95 -11.48 -9.67
CA ILE A 368 0.60 -12.68 -8.90
C ILE A 368 1.32 -12.72 -7.55
N GLU A 369 2.59 -12.27 -7.48
CA GLU A 369 3.34 -12.15 -6.22
C GLU A 369 2.64 -11.20 -5.25
N MET A 370 2.31 -9.98 -5.71
CA MET A 370 1.58 -9.00 -4.90
C MET A 370 0.25 -9.56 -4.39
N LYS A 371 -0.51 -10.22 -5.26
CA LYS A 371 -1.82 -10.79 -4.90
C LYS A 371 -1.70 -11.92 -3.88
N PHE A 372 -0.69 -12.78 -4.00
CA PHE A 372 -0.46 -13.85 -3.04
C PHE A 372 -0.09 -13.31 -1.66
N GLN A 373 0.80 -12.32 -1.62
CA GLN A 373 1.20 -11.65 -0.39
C GLN A 373 -0.01 -10.97 0.28
N ALA A 374 -0.85 -10.28 -0.50
CA ALA A 374 -2.07 -9.66 0.00
C ALA A 374 -3.04 -10.67 0.63
N ILE A 375 -3.28 -11.81 -0.03
CA ILE A 375 -4.14 -12.87 0.54
C ILE A 375 -3.48 -13.49 1.78
N ALA A 376 -2.19 -13.82 1.71
CA ALA A 376 -1.43 -14.43 2.81
C ALA A 376 -1.47 -13.58 4.09
N GLU A 377 -1.53 -12.25 3.96
CA GLU A 377 -1.52 -11.28 5.06
C GLU A 377 -2.90 -10.71 5.40
N THR A 378 -3.97 -11.20 4.76
CA THR A 378 -5.34 -10.74 5.03
C THR A 378 -5.71 -11.06 6.48
N PRO A 379 -6.30 -10.12 7.25
CA PRO A 379 -6.57 -10.36 8.66
C PRO A 379 -7.65 -11.43 8.79
N GLN A 380 -7.45 -12.39 9.69
CA GLN A 380 -8.42 -13.47 9.89
C GLN A 380 -9.55 -13.02 10.82
N LYS A 381 -9.26 -12.07 11.72
CA LYS A 381 -10.21 -11.54 12.70
C LYS A 381 -10.35 -10.03 12.60
N SER A 382 -11.54 -9.53 12.95
CA SER A 382 -11.89 -8.11 12.90
C SER A 382 -11.02 -7.20 13.78
N ASN A 383 -10.51 -7.75 14.89
CA ASN A 383 -9.75 -6.98 15.88
C ASN A 383 -8.24 -7.24 15.79
N GLU A 384 -7.81 -7.96 14.74
CA GLU A 384 -6.42 -8.29 14.53
C GLU A 384 -5.70 -7.08 13.94
N ILE A 385 -4.76 -6.52 14.70
CA ILE A 385 -3.86 -5.50 14.17
C ILE A 385 -2.82 -6.25 13.35
N ILE A 386 -2.84 -6.07 12.03
CA ILE A 386 -1.81 -6.62 11.17
C ILE A 386 -0.59 -5.71 11.28
N PRO A 387 0.56 -6.22 11.77
CA PRO A 387 1.78 -5.45 11.73
C PRO A 387 2.16 -5.24 10.26
N VAL A 388 2.43 -3.99 9.89
CA VAL A 388 2.84 -3.62 8.52
C VAL A 388 4.30 -4.04 8.32
N ILE A 389 4.50 -5.31 8.00
CA ILE A 389 5.82 -5.94 7.83
C ILE A 389 6.04 -6.24 6.35
N GLN A 390 7.30 -6.22 5.92
CA GLN A 390 7.66 -6.59 4.55
C GLN A 390 7.29 -8.07 4.27
N PRO A 391 6.50 -8.36 3.22
CA PRO A 391 6.15 -9.73 2.86
C PRO A 391 7.36 -10.52 2.38
N ARG A 392 7.29 -11.85 2.51
CA ARG A 392 8.24 -12.75 1.84
C ARG A 392 8.09 -12.63 0.32
N MET A 393 9.18 -12.27 -0.36
CA MET A 393 9.24 -12.22 -1.81
C MET A 393 9.41 -13.61 -2.41
N PHE A 394 8.83 -13.82 -3.59
CA PHE A 394 9.07 -15.00 -4.40
C PHE A 394 10.47 -14.98 -4.99
N THR A 395 11.05 -16.17 -5.09
CA THR A 395 12.29 -16.36 -5.83
C THR A 395 12.03 -16.32 -7.33
N ASN A 396 13.06 -16.11 -8.15
CA ASN A 396 12.95 -16.19 -9.61
C ASN A 396 12.45 -17.56 -10.07
N GLN A 397 12.86 -18.63 -9.38
CA GLN A 397 12.39 -19.99 -9.64
C GLN A 397 10.88 -20.12 -9.38
N THR A 398 10.39 -19.55 -8.27
CA THR A 398 8.96 -19.52 -7.96
C THR A 398 8.16 -18.74 -9.01
N LYS A 399 8.66 -17.56 -9.42
CA LYS A 399 8.04 -16.74 -10.48
C LYS A 399 7.97 -17.51 -11.80
N HIS A 400 9.07 -18.16 -12.18
CA HIS A 400 9.14 -18.98 -13.39
C HIS A 400 8.19 -20.17 -13.33
N HIS A 401 8.14 -20.90 -12.22
CA HIS A 401 7.23 -22.03 -12.02
C HIS A 401 5.78 -21.60 -12.24
N LEU A 402 5.34 -20.54 -11.55
CA LEU A 402 3.98 -20.03 -11.63
C LEU A 402 3.60 -19.53 -13.01
N VAL A 403 4.43 -18.68 -13.61
CA VAL A 403 4.13 -18.08 -14.91
C VAL A 403 4.17 -19.12 -16.02
N SER A 404 5.06 -20.12 -15.96
CA SER A 404 5.09 -21.23 -16.93
C SER A 404 3.77 -22.01 -16.95
N ARG A 405 3.05 -22.09 -15.82
CA ARG A 405 1.72 -22.72 -15.77
C ARG A 405 0.66 -21.94 -16.55
N LEU A 406 0.88 -20.66 -16.79
CA LEU A 406 0.03 -19.83 -17.64
C LEU A 406 0.39 -19.95 -19.12
N LYS A 407 1.35 -20.80 -19.50
CA LYS A 407 1.74 -21.07 -20.90
C LYS A 407 2.05 -19.78 -21.69
N PRO A 408 3.09 -19.02 -21.28
CA PRO A 408 3.55 -17.89 -22.05
C PRO A 408 3.91 -18.33 -23.48
N ASN A 409 3.64 -17.48 -24.45
CA ASN A 409 4.03 -17.73 -25.83
C ASN A 409 5.53 -17.50 -26.05
N ALA A 410 6.01 -17.71 -27.28
CA ALA A 410 7.43 -17.54 -27.63
C ALA A 410 7.98 -16.12 -27.41
N ALA A 411 7.10 -15.11 -27.35
CA ALA A 411 7.45 -13.72 -27.06
C ALA A 411 7.34 -13.37 -25.57
N ALA A 412 7.26 -14.37 -24.69
CA ALA A 412 7.06 -14.21 -23.25
C ALA A 412 5.80 -13.39 -22.90
N GLN A 413 4.75 -13.48 -23.73
CA GLN A 413 3.44 -12.88 -23.48
C GLN A 413 2.45 -13.95 -23.01
N ILE A 414 1.56 -13.56 -22.11
CA ILE A 414 0.57 -14.44 -21.47
C ILE A 414 -0.82 -13.95 -21.83
N SER A 415 -1.69 -14.85 -22.29
CA SER A 415 -3.10 -14.51 -22.48
C SER A 415 -3.80 -14.46 -21.13
N LEU A 416 -4.44 -13.34 -20.81
CA LEU A 416 -5.15 -13.19 -19.54
C LEU A 416 -6.35 -14.15 -19.41
N GLU A 417 -6.86 -14.66 -20.53
CA GLU A 417 -7.86 -15.72 -20.52
C GLU A 417 -7.32 -17.02 -19.91
N GLN A 418 -6.02 -17.30 -20.05
CA GLN A 418 -5.40 -18.48 -19.44
C GLN A 418 -5.47 -18.40 -17.92
N PHE A 419 -5.34 -17.21 -17.32
CA PHE A 419 -5.49 -17.04 -15.88
C PHE A 419 -6.88 -17.46 -15.38
N MET A 420 -7.92 -17.15 -16.16
CA MET A 420 -9.32 -17.41 -15.80
C MET A 420 -9.78 -18.82 -16.15
N LYS A 421 -9.30 -19.39 -17.27
CA LYS A 421 -9.88 -20.60 -17.86
C LYS A 421 -8.93 -21.79 -17.91
N HIS A 422 -7.60 -21.58 -17.84
CA HIS A 422 -6.67 -22.68 -18.03
C HIS A 422 -6.68 -23.62 -16.80
N PRO A 423 -7.05 -24.89 -16.95
CA PRO A 423 -7.04 -25.84 -15.86
C PRO A 423 -5.61 -26.21 -15.49
N VAL A 424 -5.29 -26.13 -14.20
CA VAL A 424 -3.95 -26.46 -13.67
C VAL A 424 -4.00 -27.50 -12.55
N ALA A 425 -5.15 -27.69 -11.93
CA ALA A 425 -5.33 -28.68 -10.87
C ALA A 425 -6.65 -29.44 -11.05
N GLU A 426 -6.85 -30.46 -10.25
CA GLU A 426 -8.05 -31.28 -10.17
C GLU A 426 -8.53 -31.43 -8.73
N GLU A 427 -9.84 -31.53 -8.56
CA GLU A 427 -10.51 -31.77 -7.27
C GLU A 427 -11.50 -32.93 -7.44
N TYR A 428 -11.47 -33.88 -6.51
CA TYR A 428 -12.49 -34.92 -6.44
C TYR A 428 -13.67 -34.44 -5.60
N THR A 429 -14.86 -34.42 -6.18
CA THR A 429 -16.07 -33.94 -5.51
C THR A 429 -17.08 -35.09 -5.33
N VAL A 430 -17.60 -35.26 -4.11
CA VAL A 430 -18.61 -36.28 -3.82
C VAL A 430 -20.00 -35.74 -4.16
N LYS A 431 -20.80 -36.50 -4.91
CA LYS A 431 -22.17 -36.09 -5.25
C LYS A 431 -23.02 -36.04 -3.98
N LYS A 432 -23.79 -34.95 -3.81
CA LYS A 432 -24.67 -34.73 -2.62
C LYS A 432 -25.81 -35.75 -2.45
N SER A 433 -25.96 -36.72 -3.35
CA SER A 433 -27.11 -37.64 -3.42
C SER A 433 -26.96 -38.93 -2.60
N GLY A 434 -26.01 -39.01 -1.66
CA GLY A 434 -25.87 -40.19 -0.77
C GLY A 434 -25.36 -41.46 -1.47
N SER A 435 -25.00 -41.41 -2.74
CA SER A 435 -24.18 -42.42 -3.40
C SER A 435 -22.70 -42.15 -3.14
N ASN A 436 -21.88 -43.19 -2.97
CA ASN A 436 -20.41 -43.11 -2.91
C ASN A 436 -19.78 -42.75 -4.27
N ASP A 437 -20.54 -42.11 -5.17
CA ASP A 437 -20.12 -41.73 -6.50
C ASP A 437 -19.69 -40.26 -6.51
N GLY A 438 -18.55 -39.99 -7.11
CA GLY A 438 -17.93 -38.66 -7.15
C GLY A 438 -17.22 -38.42 -8.46
N GLU A 439 -16.98 -37.15 -8.77
CA GLU A 439 -16.47 -36.71 -10.07
C GLU A 439 -15.22 -35.84 -9.90
N TRP A 440 -14.26 -36.04 -10.79
CA TRP A 440 -13.07 -35.21 -10.91
C TRP A 440 -13.40 -33.93 -11.68
N LYS A 441 -13.21 -32.78 -11.03
CA LYS A 441 -13.39 -31.45 -11.61
C LYS A 441 -12.03 -30.82 -11.89
N LEU A 442 -11.86 -30.29 -13.10
CA LEU A 442 -10.70 -29.45 -13.43
C LEU A 442 -10.83 -28.06 -12.80
N VAL A 443 -9.74 -27.55 -12.23
CA VAL A 443 -9.67 -26.30 -11.49
C VAL A 443 -8.77 -25.30 -12.24
N PRO A 444 -9.27 -24.10 -12.57
CA PRO A 444 -8.51 -23.07 -13.26
C PRO A 444 -7.42 -22.46 -12.39
N PHE A 445 -6.44 -21.80 -13.04
CA PHE A 445 -5.27 -21.22 -12.36
C PHE A 445 -5.64 -20.31 -11.18
N TYR A 446 -6.52 -19.32 -11.37
CA TYR A 446 -6.85 -18.37 -10.32
C TYR A 446 -7.44 -19.04 -9.07
N GLU A 447 -8.30 -20.05 -9.24
CA GLU A 447 -8.98 -20.73 -8.14
C GLU A 447 -7.98 -21.56 -7.34
N TRP A 448 -7.13 -22.33 -8.03
CA TRP A 448 -6.01 -23.04 -7.40
C TRP A 448 -5.08 -22.07 -6.66
N TYR A 449 -4.65 -21.00 -7.34
CA TYR A 449 -3.67 -20.07 -6.81
C TYR A 449 -4.17 -19.33 -5.57
N PHE A 450 -5.40 -18.81 -5.61
CA PHE A 450 -5.99 -18.12 -4.46
C PHE A 450 -6.21 -19.10 -3.30
N LYS A 451 -6.62 -20.34 -3.58
CA LYS A 451 -6.77 -21.36 -2.55
C LYS A 451 -5.46 -21.68 -1.83
N VAL A 452 -4.33 -21.76 -2.55
CA VAL A 452 -3.02 -21.94 -1.93
C VAL A 452 -2.70 -20.77 -1.00
N ALA A 453 -2.90 -19.54 -1.45
CA ALA A 453 -2.66 -18.34 -0.64
C ALA A 453 -3.55 -18.31 0.62
N GLU A 454 -4.82 -18.72 0.50
CA GLU A 454 -5.73 -18.86 1.64
C GLU A 454 -5.26 -19.91 2.65
N ILE A 455 -4.74 -21.05 2.20
CA ILE A 455 -4.20 -22.09 3.09
C ILE A 455 -2.98 -21.55 3.82
N VAL A 456 -2.13 -20.78 3.13
CA VAL A 456 -1.01 -20.09 3.76
C VAL A 456 -1.50 -19.14 4.82
N ASN A 457 -2.41 -18.23 4.49
CA ASN A 457 -3.00 -17.30 5.44
C ASN A 457 -3.56 -18.01 6.67
N LYS A 458 -4.43 -19.01 6.47
CA LYS A 458 -5.19 -19.67 7.54
C LYS A 458 -4.35 -20.56 8.45
N TYR A 459 -3.44 -21.34 7.87
CA TYR A 459 -2.82 -22.46 8.58
C TYR A 459 -1.29 -22.41 8.63
N LEU A 460 -0.65 -21.74 7.68
CA LEU A 460 0.79 -21.88 7.46
C LEU A 460 1.57 -20.57 7.51
N TYR A 461 0.94 -19.44 7.85
CA TYR A 461 1.53 -18.11 7.70
C TYR A 461 2.88 -17.98 8.40
N THR A 462 2.98 -18.42 9.67
CA THR A 462 4.23 -18.39 10.44
C THR A 462 5.33 -19.27 9.82
N MET A 463 4.99 -20.45 9.31
CA MET A 463 5.98 -21.32 8.65
C MET A 463 6.41 -20.73 7.29
N TRP A 464 5.48 -20.09 6.58
CA TRP A 464 5.74 -19.40 5.32
C TRP A 464 6.66 -18.20 5.50
N SER A 465 6.36 -17.33 6.47
CA SER A 465 7.14 -16.14 6.80
C SER A 465 8.55 -16.49 7.26
N ASN A 466 8.69 -17.58 8.02
CA ASN A 466 9.98 -18.06 8.52
C ASN A 466 10.79 -18.85 7.48
N GLY A 467 10.33 -18.92 6.23
CA GLY A 467 11.06 -19.59 5.14
C GLY A 467 11.09 -21.12 5.24
N LEU A 468 10.26 -21.74 6.09
CA LEU A 468 10.24 -23.20 6.30
C LEU A 468 9.48 -23.95 5.19
N ILE A 469 8.71 -23.21 4.40
CA ILE A 469 7.94 -23.74 3.27
C ILE A 469 8.66 -23.37 1.99
N PHE A 470 9.03 -24.37 1.19
CA PHE A 470 9.59 -24.16 -0.14
C PHE A 470 8.54 -23.53 -1.06
N GLY A 471 7.31 -24.05 -1.00
CA GLY A 471 6.14 -23.46 -1.66
C GLY A 471 5.90 -24.08 -3.03
N PHE A 472 5.93 -23.27 -4.09
CA PHE A 472 5.63 -23.73 -5.45
C PHE A 472 6.78 -24.57 -6.01
N CYS A 473 6.53 -25.87 -6.16
CA CYS A 473 7.53 -26.84 -6.61
C CYS A 473 6.88 -28.14 -7.09
N GLY A 474 7.34 -28.60 -8.24
CA GLY A 474 6.92 -29.86 -8.84
C GLY A 474 7.35 -31.08 -8.02
N LYS A 475 6.74 -32.24 -8.29
CA LYS A 475 7.16 -33.50 -7.67
C LYS A 475 8.60 -33.83 -8.06
N ASP A 476 8.91 -33.83 -9.35
CA ASP A 476 10.21 -34.25 -9.87
C ASP A 476 11.33 -33.31 -9.45
N GLU A 477 11.04 -32.01 -9.40
CA GLU A 477 11.94 -30.99 -8.88
C GLU A 477 12.23 -31.21 -7.39
N ALA A 478 11.20 -31.43 -6.57
CA ALA A 478 11.38 -31.72 -5.14
C ALA A 478 12.20 -32.99 -4.91
N GLU A 479 11.95 -34.04 -5.69
CA GLU A 479 12.76 -35.27 -5.63
C GLU A 479 14.22 -35.00 -6.01
N HIS A 480 14.46 -34.25 -7.09
CA HIS A 480 15.80 -33.89 -7.53
C HIS A 480 16.56 -33.10 -6.46
N LEU A 481 15.94 -32.07 -5.88
CA LEU A 481 16.52 -31.25 -4.82
C LEU A 481 16.87 -32.08 -3.58
N LEU A 482 15.98 -33.01 -3.19
CA LEU A 482 16.21 -33.85 -2.01
C LEU A 482 17.26 -34.93 -2.25
N ARG A 483 17.39 -35.48 -3.46
CA ARG A 483 18.47 -36.43 -3.80
C ARG A 483 19.87 -35.83 -3.59
N ALA A 484 20.01 -34.51 -3.76
CA ALA A 484 21.26 -33.79 -3.54
C ALA A 484 21.57 -33.56 -2.04
N CYS A 485 20.60 -33.76 -1.14
CA CYS A 485 20.81 -33.63 0.30
C CYS A 485 21.52 -34.87 0.86
N SER A 486 22.51 -34.67 1.72
CA SER A 486 23.19 -35.76 2.43
C SER A 486 22.38 -36.29 3.63
N ARG A 487 21.61 -35.42 4.29
CA ARG A 487 20.84 -35.71 5.50
C ARG A 487 19.42 -36.17 5.20
N SER A 488 18.75 -36.70 6.23
CA SER A 488 17.32 -36.98 6.21
C SER A 488 16.56 -35.64 6.25
N THR A 489 15.95 -35.28 5.12
CA THR A 489 15.44 -33.94 4.86
C THR A 489 14.02 -34.01 4.30
N LEU A 490 13.13 -33.15 4.80
CA LEU A 490 11.81 -32.92 4.22
C LEU A 490 11.75 -31.60 3.45
N LEU A 491 10.89 -31.54 2.44
CA LEU A 491 10.56 -30.36 1.66
C LEU A 491 9.03 -30.19 1.64
N ILE A 492 8.56 -29.04 2.11
CA ILE A 492 7.14 -28.67 2.14
C ILE A 492 6.83 -27.86 0.89
N ARG A 493 5.92 -28.38 0.05
CA ARG A 493 5.51 -27.76 -1.22
C ARG A 493 4.00 -27.74 -1.39
N PHE A 494 3.51 -26.83 -2.21
CA PHE A 494 2.12 -26.80 -2.65
C PHE A 494 1.90 -27.85 -3.73
N SER A 495 0.74 -28.51 -3.71
CA SER A 495 0.41 -29.46 -4.77
C SER A 495 0.14 -28.72 -6.08
N ASP A 496 0.83 -29.11 -7.14
CA ASP A 496 0.61 -28.54 -8.46
C ASP A 496 -0.65 -29.08 -9.15
N ILE A 497 -1.02 -30.33 -8.86
CA ILE A 497 -2.10 -31.03 -9.57
C ILE A 497 -3.33 -31.24 -8.70
N GLU A 498 -3.20 -31.39 -7.39
CA GLU A 498 -4.37 -31.61 -6.52
C GLU A 498 -4.76 -30.33 -5.80
N TYR A 499 -6.00 -29.89 -6.00
CA TYR A 499 -6.53 -28.67 -5.41
C TYR A 499 -6.52 -28.69 -3.88
N GLY A 500 -6.06 -27.60 -3.27
CA GLY A 500 -6.12 -27.38 -1.82
C GLY A 500 -5.24 -28.31 -0.97
N LYS A 501 -4.28 -29.04 -1.57
CA LYS A 501 -3.38 -29.95 -0.86
C LYS A 501 -1.97 -29.40 -0.69
N ILE A 502 -1.40 -29.65 0.48
CA ILE A 502 0.01 -29.40 0.81
C ILE A 502 0.74 -30.74 0.75
N LYS A 503 1.90 -30.78 0.09
CA LYS A 503 2.72 -31.98 -0.07
C LYS A 503 3.98 -31.88 0.78
N ILE A 504 4.35 -32.99 1.41
CA ILE A 504 5.60 -33.13 2.15
C ILE A 504 6.38 -34.24 1.49
N THR A 505 7.49 -33.88 0.85
CA THR A 505 8.39 -34.86 0.25
C THR A 505 9.54 -35.08 1.22
N VAL A 506 9.82 -36.34 1.56
CA VAL A 506 10.79 -36.70 2.59
C VAL A 506 11.81 -37.63 1.98
N ARG A 507 13.10 -37.30 2.11
CA ARG A 507 14.20 -38.24 1.93
C ARG A 507 14.60 -38.77 3.30
N ASP A 508 14.47 -40.08 3.51
CA ASP A 508 14.88 -40.70 4.77
C ASP A 508 16.41 -40.94 4.84
N LYS A 509 16.88 -41.52 5.95
CA LYS A 509 18.30 -41.84 6.16
C LYS A 509 18.84 -42.89 5.18
N ALA A 510 17.99 -43.74 4.64
CA ALA A 510 18.35 -44.72 3.62
C ALA A 510 18.39 -44.10 2.21
N GLY A 511 18.03 -42.82 2.07
CA GLY A 511 17.96 -42.12 0.80
C GLY A 511 16.69 -42.40 0.00
N VAL A 512 15.70 -43.08 0.60
CA VAL A 512 14.40 -43.37 -0.03
C VAL A 512 13.52 -42.13 0.07
N ILE A 513 12.88 -41.78 -1.04
CA ILE A 513 11.97 -40.63 -1.09
C ILE A 513 10.52 -41.08 -0.96
N ARG A 514 9.78 -40.46 -0.03
CA ARG A 514 8.34 -40.68 0.20
C ARG A 514 7.59 -39.35 0.09
N HIS A 515 6.32 -39.43 -0.28
CA HIS A 515 5.45 -38.27 -0.37
C HIS A 515 4.23 -38.43 0.54
N HIS A 516 3.95 -37.39 1.30
CA HIS A 516 2.77 -37.25 2.14
C HIS A 516 1.98 -36.03 1.71
N TRP A 517 0.71 -35.96 2.12
CA TRP A 517 -0.14 -34.84 1.82
C TRP A 517 -1.08 -34.53 2.97
N TYR A 518 -1.49 -33.27 3.04
CA TYR A 518 -2.39 -32.71 4.03
C TYR A 518 -3.35 -31.76 3.33
N ASP A 519 -4.61 -31.77 3.73
CA ASP A 519 -5.61 -30.79 3.29
C ASP A 519 -6.05 -29.87 4.45
N HIS A 520 -7.01 -28.99 4.16
CA HIS A 520 -7.53 -28.05 5.15
C HIS A 520 -8.16 -28.72 6.39
N THR A 521 -8.74 -29.92 6.24
CA THR A 521 -9.33 -30.65 7.37
C THR A 521 -8.25 -31.17 8.31
N ASP A 522 -7.17 -31.71 7.75
CA ASP A 522 -6.02 -32.18 8.53
C ASP A 522 -5.34 -31.02 9.26
N LEU A 523 -5.07 -29.93 8.54
CA LEU A 523 -4.37 -28.75 9.07
C LEU A 523 -5.18 -28.04 10.17
N ASN A 524 -6.52 -28.08 10.08
CA ASN A 524 -7.39 -27.56 11.11
C ASN A 524 -7.44 -28.46 12.35
N GLY A 525 -7.39 -29.79 12.16
CA GLY A 525 -7.34 -30.75 13.26
C GLY A 525 -6.03 -30.68 14.05
N ARG A 526 -4.90 -30.55 13.35
CA ARG A 526 -3.59 -30.32 13.98
C ARG A 526 -2.71 -29.48 13.06
N GLY A 527 -2.28 -28.33 13.56
CA GLY A 527 -1.37 -27.44 12.82
C GLY A 527 -0.08 -28.15 12.39
N LEU A 528 0.38 -27.86 11.18
CA LEU A 528 1.44 -28.61 10.50
C LEU A 528 2.73 -28.74 11.30
N ALA A 529 3.18 -27.68 11.98
CA ALA A 529 4.39 -27.72 12.82
C ALA A 529 4.31 -28.79 13.92
N LYS A 530 3.15 -28.91 14.57
CA LYS A 530 2.93 -29.95 15.61
C LYS A 530 2.85 -31.33 15.00
N GLU A 531 2.24 -31.45 13.83
CA GLU A 531 2.12 -32.71 13.11
C GLU A 531 3.49 -33.25 12.66
N LEU A 532 4.36 -32.39 12.14
CA LEU A 532 5.73 -32.74 11.76
C LEU A 532 6.58 -33.22 12.94
N LEU A 533 6.36 -32.68 14.15
CA LEU A 533 7.09 -33.09 15.35
C LEU A 533 6.52 -34.35 16.03
N ALA A 534 5.22 -34.59 15.92
CA ALA A 534 4.54 -35.63 16.68
C ALA A 534 4.28 -36.92 15.89
N ASN A 535 4.15 -36.84 14.56
CA ASN A 535 3.79 -38.01 13.75
C ASN A 535 5.01 -38.93 13.56
N PRO A 536 4.92 -40.24 13.88
CA PRO A 536 6.00 -41.20 13.68
C PRO A 536 6.56 -41.24 12.25
N LYS A 537 5.75 -40.88 11.24
CA LYS A 537 6.17 -40.78 9.83
C LYS A 537 7.36 -39.83 9.61
N PHE A 538 7.54 -38.83 10.47
CA PHE A 538 8.61 -37.84 10.36
C PHE A 538 9.68 -37.99 11.44
N SER A 539 9.61 -39.02 12.28
CA SER A 539 10.51 -39.21 13.43
C SER A 539 11.98 -39.33 13.05
N GLU A 540 12.29 -39.80 11.83
CA GLU A 540 13.66 -39.92 11.32
C GLU A 540 14.14 -38.70 10.52
N VAL A 541 13.32 -37.65 10.38
CA VAL A 541 13.68 -36.44 9.65
C VAL A 541 14.47 -35.51 10.54
N GLU A 542 15.63 -35.07 10.05
CA GLU A 542 16.51 -34.15 10.80
C GLU A 542 16.35 -32.70 10.35
N CYS A 543 16.12 -32.50 9.05
CA CYS A 543 16.14 -31.18 8.44
C CYS A 543 14.87 -30.86 7.65
N ILE A 544 14.51 -29.58 7.66
CA ILE A 544 13.68 -28.94 6.64
C ILE A 544 14.62 -28.39 5.57
N TYR A 545 14.30 -28.62 4.30
CA TYR A 545 15.12 -28.19 3.16
C TYR A 545 15.43 -26.67 3.23
N PRO A 546 16.67 -26.24 2.90
CA PRO A 546 17.78 -27.08 2.44
C PRO A 546 18.59 -27.75 3.57
N ASN A 547 18.71 -27.12 4.73
CA ASN A 547 19.50 -27.63 5.85
C ASN A 547 19.10 -26.97 7.19
N ILE A 548 17.81 -26.71 7.37
CA ILE A 548 17.27 -26.09 8.59
C ILE A 548 16.97 -27.21 9.58
N ASN A 549 17.49 -27.16 10.81
CA ASN A 549 17.19 -28.17 11.82
C ASN A 549 15.69 -28.16 12.17
N MET A 550 15.01 -29.30 11.98
CA MET A 550 13.55 -29.40 12.09
C MET A 550 13.04 -29.15 13.52
N GLU A 551 13.66 -29.76 14.53
CA GLU A 551 13.24 -29.57 15.92
C GLU A 551 13.43 -28.13 16.38
N VAL A 552 14.56 -27.52 16.05
CA VAL A 552 14.86 -26.13 16.41
C VAL A 552 13.89 -25.16 15.74
N ALA A 553 13.67 -25.32 14.43
CA ALA A 553 12.82 -24.41 13.66
C ALA A 553 11.33 -24.48 14.03
N LEU A 554 10.86 -25.65 14.49
CA LEU A 554 9.45 -25.85 14.86
C LEU A 554 9.18 -25.71 16.36
N GLY A 555 10.20 -25.36 17.16
CA GLY A 555 10.06 -25.21 18.62
C GLY A 555 9.85 -26.53 19.36
N GLY A 556 10.44 -27.62 18.85
CA GLY A 556 10.46 -28.92 19.50
C GLY A 556 11.18 -28.88 20.84
N ARG A 557 10.86 -29.83 21.73
CA ARG A 557 11.57 -29.99 23.01
C ARG A 557 13.00 -30.40 22.69
N GLN A 558 13.97 -29.48 22.81
CA GLN A 558 15.36 -29.90 22.90
C GLN A 558 15.46 -30.89 24.06
N LYS A 559 15.79 -32.16 23.79
CA LYS A 559 16.54 -32.91 24.81
C LYS A 559 17.85 -32.13 24.96
N PRO A 560 18.21 -31.70 26.18
CA PRO A 560 19.48 -31.02 26.38
C PRO A 560 20.57 -31.95 25.85
N VAL A 561 21.18 -31.55 24.73
CA VAL A 561 22.36 -32.23 24.21
C VAL A 561 23.46 -31.91 25.22
N ASP A 562 23.84 -32.91 26.01
CA ASP A 562 24.87 -32.86 27.04
C ASP A 562 24.71 -31.76 28.10
N ASN A 563 23.90 -32.05 29.13
CA ASN A 563 24.31 -31.69 30.50
C ASN A 563 25.49 -32.59 30.91
N ARG A 564 26.61 -32.50 30.20
CA ARG A 564 27.90 -32.73 30.85
C ARG A 564 28.02 -31.59 31.83
N LYS A 565 27.64 -31.83 33.09
CA LYS A 565 28.08 -31.01 34.22
C LYS A 565 29.55 -30.66 33.96
N PRO A 566 29.97 -29.39 34.03
CA PRO A 566 31.38 -29.07 33.88
C PRO A 566 32.14 -29.99 34.83
N ARG A 567 33.06 -30.81 34.29
CA ARG A 567 34.01 -31.50 35.16
C ARG A 567 34.73 -30.37 35.87
N PHE A 568 34.51 -30.25 37.17
CA PHE A 568 35.40 -29.50 38.03
C PHE A 568 36.80 -30.07 37.77
N LEU A 569 37.61 -29.35 37.01
CA LEU A 569 39.05 -29.56 37.02
C LEU A 569 39.45 -29.24 38.44
N GLN A 570 39.70 -30.28 39.25
CA GLN A 570 40.36 -30.06 40.52
C GLN A 570 41.71 -29.40 40.20
N PRO A 571 42.03 -28.25 40.82
CA PRO A 571 43.31 -27.61 40.60
C PRO A 571 44.41 -28.58 41.01
N THR A 572 45.35 -28.83 40.10
CA THR A 572 46.56 -29.59 40.40
C THR A 572 47.36 -28.85 41.48
N PRO A 573 48.10 -29.57 42.36
CA PRO A 573 48.87 -28.99 43.47
C PRO A 573 49.85 -27.88 43.08
N VAL A 574 50.24 -27.82 41.80
CA VAL A 574 51.18 -26.84 41.22
C VAL A 574 50.61 -25.40 41.21
N TYR A 575 49.30 -25.20 41.38
CA TYR A 575 48.70 -23.86 41.37
C TYR A 575 48.96 -23.06 42.66
N PHE A 576 49.30 -23.73 43.78
CA PHE A 576 49.49 -23.07 45.08
C PHE A 576 50.96 -22.77 45.45
N ASP A 577 51.94 -23.36 44.76
CA ASP A 577 53.36 -23.12 45.06
C ASP A 577 53.88 -21.75 44.55
N ASN A 578 53.15 -21.09 43.65
CA ASN A 578 53.57 -19.81 43.06
C ASN A 578 52.99 -18.55 43.75
N GLN A 579 52.31 -18.69 44.90
CA GLN A 579 51.81 -17.54 45.67
C GLN A 579 52.57 -17.28 46.98
N GLY A 580 53.66 -18.02 47.26
CA GLY A 580 54.53 -17.78 48.42
C GLY A 580 55.67 -16.77 48.19
N ALA A 581 55.87 -16.27 46.97
CA ALA A 581 57.02 -15.43 46.62
C ALA A 581 56.73 -13.92 46.55
N ALA A 582 55.52 -13.47 46.91
CA ALA A 582 55.09 -12.09 46.72
C ALA A 582 54.45 -11.44 47.95
N THR A 583 54.90 -11.77 49.17
CA THR A 583 54.69 -10.93 50.37
C THR A 583 55.62 -11.36 51.52
N SER A 584 56.83 -10.79 51.59
CA SER A 584 57.48 -10.53 52.89
C SER A 584 58.66 -9.57 52.72
N ALA A 585 58.69 -8.56 53.58
CA ALA A 585 59.57 -7.41 53.59
C ALA A 585 61.05 -7.78 53.82
N PHE A 586 61.94 -7.24 52.99
CA PHE A 586 63.08 -6.37 53.32
C PHE A 586 63.62 -5.73 52.03
#